data_AF-A0A841HI56-F1
#
_entry.id   AF-A0A841HI56-F1
#
_cell.length_a   1.000
_cell.length_b   1.000
_cell.length_c   1.000
_cell.angle_alpha   90.00
_cell.angle_beta   90.00
_cell.angle_gamma   90.00
#
_symmetry.space_group_name_H-M   'P 1'
#
loop_
_entity.id
_entity.type
_entity.pdbx_description
1 polymer ?
#
loop_
_entity_poly.entity_id
_entity_poly.type
_entity_poly.pdbx_seq_one_letter_code
_entity_poly.pdbx_strand_id
1 'polypeptide(L)'
;MRTIKTNVGVAVAALLAVAGAARGGDLKDLHFGEALYYAHQGQYLEALERLDAELGQHHDLDEPELDTLHFHIGEAEFSVGDFELNYRMHHRAGRAIKAVLESNVDEAIRNEAAFRLARIHFQKDQLDEALRALDRISGRIPAGIEDEIEFLRANVYLASGRPGDAVGVLKTLQGADGLTGFAEYNLGIALLQDKRSQDAVDQLNRAGQVKVRDDASKAIRDKSNLILGDLLFESNDFDRAQLSFDRVRLDGPYSNQALLRAGWAAMSAEQYDRAVVPWSVLVDRDVTDGAVQEALLALPYAYGKLNVHGRSALMYGRALETFRNERERVDASIESIRDGKFLKALVREEIRQDKDWVIRLRDLPDSPETYYLTALMASHDFQTALQNYLDLEDVRRKLETWQGSFAAFEDVIAKRRANYEPLLPEVDAKFRELDSQIRLRQEQRTNIEKRLQGMLTMPRPDYLATADERIVRERLNAIESALKTQEGPAIEALQQRAERLNGVLTWNLRTQYHERFTAAYRHLEELNADIARMTTQYQSFVRARQAAVHGYTGYDTAITRLRRRVDDELARVARVMARQGNVLEIVAITELGLRRDRLESYESQARYAVADSYDRATRAQADEGVQQ
;
A
#
# COMPACT_ATOMS: atom_id res chain seq x y z
N MET A 1 -12.73 31.92 16.92
CA MET A 1 -11.47 31.54 16.24
C MET A 1 -11.36 30.02 16.22
N ARG A 2 -11.95 29.38 15.21
CA ARG A 2 -11.76 27.97 14.88
C ARG A 2 -11.41 27.93 13.41
N THR A 3 -10.20 27.48 13.14
CA THR A 3 -9.59 27.24 11.83
C THR A 3 -10.46 26.27 11.02
N ILE A 4 -10.98 26.75 9.89
CA ILE A 4 -11.77 25.98 8.92
C ILE A 4 -10.78 25.47 7.87
N LYS A 5 -10.65 24.14 7.78
CA LYS A 5 -9.79 23.42 6.86
C LYS A 5 -10.40 23.43 5.45
N THR A 6 -9.63 23.85 4.45
CA THR A 6 -9.96 23.84 3.03
C THR A 6 -9.20 22.70 2.35
N ASN A 7 -9.85 21.55 2.18
CA ASN A 7 -9.26 20.41 1.46
C ASN A 7 -9.42 20.60 -0.05
N VAL A 8 -8.30 20.77 -0.74
CA VAL A 8 -8.18 20.83 -2.19
C VAL A 8 -7.62 19.50 -2.68
N GLY A 9 -8.34 18.80 -3.55
CA GLY A 9 -7.80 17.66 -4.30
C GLY A 9 -8.84 16.61 -4.67
N VAL A 10 -9.40 16.69 -5.89
CA VAL A 10 -10.13 15.57 -6.54
C VAL A 10 -9.85 15.70 -8.05
N ALA A 11 -9.23 14.72 -8.70
CA ALA A 11 -10.02 13.79 -9.53
C ALA A 11 -9.34 12.46 -9.92
N VAL A 12 -8.42 11.90 -9.11
CA VAL A 12 -8.00 10.49 -9.27
C VAL A 12 -8.12 9.66 -7.97
N ALA A 13 -8.34 10.27 -6.80
CA ALA A 13 -8.28 9.56 -5.52
C ALA A 13 -9.59 8.90 -5.02
N ALA A 14 -10.73 9.04 -5.72
CA ALA A 14 -12.02 8.54 -5.21
C ALA A 14 -12.27 7.02 -5.43
N LEU A 15 -11.24 6.25 -5.78
CA LEU A 15 -11.27 4.78 -5.85
C LEU A 15 -10.35 4.10 -4.82
N LEU A 16 -9.84 4.86 -3.83
CA LEU A 16 -8.85 4.41 -2.83
C LEU A 16 -9.43 4.10 -1.44
N ALA A 17 -10.75 4.07 -1.27
CA ALA A 17 -11.36 3.89 0.07
C ALA A 17 -12.46 2.83 0.11
N VAL A 18 -12.20 1.65 -0.43
CA VAL A 18 -12.75 0.41 0.12
C VAL A 18 -11.57 -0.51 0.41
N ALA A 19 -10.72 -0.09 1.34
CA ALA A 19 -10.08 -1.07 2.20
C ALA A 19 -11.23 -1.68 3.00
N GLY A 20 -11.78 -2.79 2.52
CA GLY A 20 -12.58 -3.65 3.36
C GLY A 20 -11.75 -3.84 4.62
N ALA A 21 -12.25 -3.36 5.76
CA ALA A 21 -11.65 -3.66 7.03
C ALA A 21 -11.58 -5.19 7.05
N ALA A 22 -10.38 -5.74 6.88
CA ALA A 22 -10.13 -7.13 7.16
C ALA A 22 -10.55 -7.27 8.62
N ARG A 23 -11.77 -7.78 8.83
CA ARG A 23 -12.25 -8.19 10.14
C ARG A 23 -11.14 -9.08 10.64
N GLY A 24 -10.50 -8.69 11.73
CA GLY A 24 -9.42 -9.45 12.32
C GLY A 24 -9.87 -10.88 12.55
N GLY A 25 -9.54 -11.75 11.59
CA GLY A 25 -9.26 -13.13 11.91
C GLY A 25 -8.09 -13.14 12.88
N ASP A 26 -7.92 -14.23 13.62
CA ASP A 26 -6.72 -14.40 14.44
C ASP A 26 -5.49 -14.10 13.57
N LEU A 27 -4.79 -13.00 13.88
CA LEU A 27 -3.60 -12.59 13.14
C LEU A 27 -2.48 -13.57 13.53
N LYS A 28 -2.44 -14.70 12.82
CA LYS A 28 -1.51 -15.80 13.08
C LYS A 28 -0.07 -15.49 12.67
N ASP A 29 0.14 -14.44 11.88
CA ASP A 29 1.46 -13.98 11.44
C ASP A 29 1.62 -12.48 11.68
N LEU A 30 2.68 -12.11 12.40
CA LEU A 30 2.95 -10.72 12.78
C LEU A 30 3.48 -9.90 11.59
N HIS A 31 4.32 -10.49 10.73
CA HIS A 31 4.99 -9.78 9.63
C HIS A 31 4.01 -9.44 8.50
N PHE A 32 3.07 -10.34 8.22
CA PHE A 32 1.93 -10.08 7.35
C PHE A 32 1.06 -8.93 7.89
N GLY A 33 0.76 -8.93 9.19
CA GLY A 33 0.04 -7.83 9.84
C GLY A 33 0.80 -6.50 9.78
N GLU A 34 2.13 -6.52 9.91
CA GLU A 34 2.97 -5.33 9.75
C GLU A 34 2.88 -4.79 8.31
N ALA A 35 2.98 -5.65 7.30
CA ALA A 35 2.84 -5.23 5.90
C ALA A 35 1.47 -4.58 5.63
N LEU A 36 0.39 -5.18 6.12
CA LEU A 36 -0.95 -4.61 6.04
C LEU A 36 -1.05 -3.26 6.77
N TYR A 37 -0.43 -3.12 7.94
CA TYR A 37 -0.41 -1.86 8.69
C TYR A 37 0.22 -0.71 7.90
N TYR A 38 1.33 -0.96 7.19
CA TYR A 38 1.95 0.03 6.30
C TYR A 38 1.06 0.34 5.10
N ALA A 39 0.46 -0.68 4.48
CA ALA A 39 -0.46 -0.49 3.35
C ALA A 39 -1.69 0.35 3.72
N HIS A 40 -2.26 0.13 4.92
CA HIS A 40 -3.39 0.93 5.42
C HIS A 40 -3.03 2.40 5.70
N GLN A 41 -1.75 2.71 5.90
CA GLN A 41 -1.25 4.09 5.98
C GLN A 41 -0.96 4.70 4.61
N GLY A 42 -1.08 3.93 3.53
CA GLY A 42 -0.72 4.34 2.17
C GLY A 42 0.77 4.22 1.87
N GLN A 43 1.55 3.58 2.75
CA GLN A 43 2.99 3.34 2.58
C GLN A 43 3.21 2.03 1.81
N TYR A 44 2.81 2.05 0.54
CA TYR A 44 2.74 0.83 -0.28
C TYR A 44 4.12 0.26 -0.65
N LEU A 45 5.15 1.09 -0.79
CA LEU A 45 6.52 0.60 -1.03
C LEU A 45 7.04 -0.16 0.20
N GLU A 46 6.84 0.39 1.39
CA GLU A 46 7.22 -0.21 2.66
C GLU A 46 6.48 -1.51 2.94
N ALA A 47 5.19 -1.57 2.59
CA ALA A 47 4.38 -2.78 2.67
C ALA A 47 4.85 -3.84 1.68
N LEU A 48 5.11 -3.44 0.43
CA LEU A 48 5.57 -4.32 -0.64
C LEU A 48 6.92 -4.95 -0.31
N GLU A 49 7.91 -4.15 0.10
CA GLU A 49 9.25 -4.64 0.45
C GLU A 49 9.20 -5.71 1.55
N ARG A 50 8.43 -5.45 2.61
CA ARG A 50 8.28 -6.39 3.73
C ARG A 50 7.63 -7.68 3.26
N LEU A 51 6.50 -7.57 2.57
CA LEU A 51 5.76 -8.76 2.16
C LEU A 51 6.49 -9.58 1.10
N ASP A 52 7.18 -8.93 0.13
CA ASP A 52 8.06 -9.62 -0.82
C ASP A 52 9.21 -10.35 -0.09
N ALA A 53 9.76 -9.76 0.97
CA ALA A 53 10.83 -10.40 1.75
C ALA A 53 10.33 -11.62 2.55
N GLU A 54 9.13 -11.53 3.14
CA GLU A 54 8.51 -12.65 3.86
C GLU A 54 8.12 -13.79 2.91
N LEU A 55 7.51 -13.47 1.75
CA LEU A 55 7.19 -14.48 0.74
C LEU A 55 8.45 -15.15 0.18
N GLY A 56 9.52 -14.38 -0.04
CA GLY A 56 10.81 -14.93 -0.45
C GLY A 56 11.36 -15.92 0.59
N GLN A 57 11.32 -15.56 1.86
CA GLN A 57 11.74 -16.45 2.95
C GLN A 57 10.87 -17.71 3.01
N HIS A 58 9.54 -17.56 2.95
CA HIS A 58 8.59 -18.67 3.00
C HIS A 58 8.85 -19.71 1.90
N HIS A 59 9.11 -19.27 0.67
CA HIS A 59 9.37 -20.15 -0.47
C HIS A 59 10.73 -20.87 -0.40
N ASP A 60 11.69 -20.31 0.33
CA ASP A 60 13.02 -20.89 0.51
C ASP A 60 13.07 -21.90 1.67
N LEU A 61 11.99 -22.08 2.45
CA LEU A 61 11.92 -23.03 3.55
C LEU A 61 11.77 -24.48 3.07
N ASP A 62 12.46 -25.41 3.73
CA ASP A 62 12.30 -26.85 3.49
C ASP A 62 10.91 -27.37 3.92
N GLU A 63 10.35 -26.80 5.00
CA GLU A 63 9.05 -27.17 5.58
C GLU A 63 8.13 -25.93 5.72
N PRO A 64 7.61 -25.39 4.60
CA PRO A 64 6.84 -24.14 4.60
C PRO A 64 5.53 -24.22 5.39
N GLU A 65 4.99 -25.42 5.62
CA GLU A 65 3.75 -25.63 6.40
C GLU A 65 3.90 -25.26 7.89
N LEU A 66 5.13 -25.22 8.41
CA LEU A 66 5.42 -24.84 9.80
C LEU A 66 5.56 -23.33 9.99
N ASP A 67 5.65 -22.58 8.90
CA ASP A 67 5.81 -21.14 8.93
C ASP A 67 4.48 -20.43 9.24
N THR A 68 4.53 -19.34 9.98
CA THR A 68 3.30 -18.61 10.37
C THR A 68 2.61 -17.96 9.18
N LEU A 69 3.35 -17.60 8.12
CA LEU A 69 2.78 -17.09 6.87
C LEU A 69 1.99 -18.14 6.11
N HIS A 70 2.21 -19.44 6.35
CA HIS A 70 1.47 -20.53 5.69
C HIS A 70 -0.06 -20.34 5.79
N PHE A 71 -0.53 -19.87 6.95
CA PHE A 71 -1.97 -19.63 7.19
C PHE A 71 -2.54 -18.49 6.35
N HIS A 72 -1.70 -17.61 5.82
CA HIS A 72 -2.06 -16.40 5.07
C HIS A 72 -1.45 -16.36 3.67
N ILE A 73 -0.83 -17.44 3.18
CA ILE A 73 -0.02 -17.40 1.94
C ILE A 73 -0.81 -16.88 0.74
N GLY A 74 -2.06 -17.34 0.56
CA GLY A 74 -2.92 -16.86 -0.52
C GLY A 74 -3.33 -15.39 -0.36
N GLU A 75 -3.56 -14.92 0.87
CA GLU A 75 -3.85 -13.52 1.16
C GLU A 75 -2.62 -12.63 0.97
N ALA A 76 -1.42 -13.14 1.31
CA ALA A 76 -0.14 -12.48 1.15
C ALA A 76 0.22 -12.29 -0.34
N GLU A 77 0.17 -13.35 -1.13
CA GLU A 77 0.40 -13.28 -2.59
C GLU A 77 -0.60 -12.32 -3.26
N PHE A 78 -1.85 -12.34 -2.82
CA PHE A 78 -2.87 -11.41 -3.31
C PHE A 78 -2.57 -9.96 -2.91
N SER A 79 -2.18 -9.73 -1.66
CA SER A 79 -1.86 -8.40 -1.11
C SER A 79 -0.65 -7.78 -1.80
N VAL A 80 0.36 -8.56 -2.19
CA VAL A 80 1.47 -8.07 -3.03
C VAL A 80 0.93 -7.46 -4.32
N GLY A 81 0.03 -8.16 -5.01
CA GLY A 81 -0.62 -7.63 -6.21
C GLY A 81 -1.33 -6.30 -5.95
N ASP A 82 -2.07 -6.18 -4.84
CA ASP A 82 -2.73 -4.93 -4.44
C ASP A 82 -1.73 -3.80 -4.13
N PHE A 83 -0.65 -4.10 -3.40
CA PHE A 83 0.36 -3.10 -3.08
C PHE A 83 1.09 -2.62 -4.34
N GLU A 84 1.40 -3.54 -5.27
CA GLU A 84 1.97 -3.20 -6.56
C GLU A 84 1.05 -2.29 -7.38
N LEU A 85 -0.28 -2.49 -7.32
CA LEU A 85 -1.24 -1.61 -7.98
C LEU A 85 -1.24 -0.22 -7.40
N ASN A 86 -1.34 -0.13 -6.07
CA ASN A 86 -1.39 1.13 -5.38
C ASN A 86 -0.06 1.89 -5.49
N TYR A 87 1.06 1.17 -5.57
CA TYR A 87 2.39 1.70 -5.91
C TYR A 87 2.63 1.84 -7.42
N ARG A 88 1.59 1.67 -8.25
CA ARG A 88 1.61 1.94 -9.72
C ARG A 88 2.63 1.11 -10.50
N MET A 89 3.03 -0.05 -9.98
CA MET A 89 3.80 -1.09 -10.69
C MET A 89 2.90 -1.92 -11.62
N HIS A 90 2.14 -1.24 -12.49
CA HIS A 90 1.10 -1.86 -13.34
C HIS A 90 1.57 -3.06 -14.16
N HIS A 91 2.86 -3.13 -14.52
CA HIS A 91 3.42 -4.28 -15.24
C HIS A 91 3.59 -5.54 -14.37
N ARG A 92 4.02 -5.40 -13.11
CA ARG A 92 4.20 -6.55 -12.20
C ARG A 92 2.83 -6.99 -11.69
N ALA A 93 2.01 -6.04 -11.26
CA ALA A 93 0.64 -6.29 -10.81
C ALA A 93 -0.20 -6.95 -11.91
N GLY A 94 -0.15 -6.44 -13.15
CA GLY A 94 -0.88 -7.01 -14.27
C GLY A 94 -0.47 -8.45 -14.58
N ARG A 95 0.81 -8.82 -14.41
CA ARG A 95 1.27 -10.22 -14.57
C ARG A 95 0.78 -11.11 -13.44
N ALA A 96 0.88 -10.65 -12.18
CA ALA A 96 0.42 -11.40 -11.02
C ALA A 96 -1.10 -11.67 -11.10
N ILE A 97 -1.88 -10.63 -11.40
CA ILE A 97 -3.34 -10.72 -11.55
C ILE A 97 -3.72 -11.64 -12.71
N LYS A 98 -2.98 -11.59 -13.84
CA LYS A 98 -3.21 -12.51 -14.95
C LYS A 98 -2.94 -13.97 -14.57
N ALA A 99 -1.90 -14.24 -13.78
CA ALA A 99 -1.62 -15.58 -13.27
C ALA A 99 -2.73 -16.10 -12.35
N VAL A 100 -3.29 -15.24 -11.48
CA VAL A 100 -4.46 -15.59 -10.64
C VAL A 100 -5.67 -15.92 -11.50
N LEU A 101 -5.92 -15.13 -12.57
CA LEU A 101 -7.03 -15.37 -13.50
C LEU A 101 -6.90 -16.68 -14.29
N GLU A 102 -5.67 -17.12 -14.56
CA GLU A 102 -5.36 -18.36 -15.28
C GLU A 102 -5.29 -19.59 -14.35
N SER A 103 -5.34 -19.37 -13.03
CA SER A 103 -5.29 -20.42 -12.01
C SER A 103 -6.67 -20.92 -11.60
N ASN A 104 -6.75 -22.13 -11.03
CA ASN A 104 -8.00 -22.72 -10.56
C ASN A 104 -8.39 -22.20 -9.17
N VAL A 105 -8.72 -20.91 -9.09
CA VAL A 105 -9.17 -20.23 -7.86
C VAL A 105 -10.70 -20.10 -7.79
N ASP A 106 -11.21 -19.84 -6.58
CA ASP A 106 -12.63 -19.55 -6.32
C ASP A 106 -13.15 -18.40 -7.19
N GLU A 107 -14.42 -18.47 -7.60
CA GLU A 107 -15.05 -17.47 -8.48
C GLU A 107 -15.00 -16.06 -7.89
N ALA A 108 -15.16 -15.90 -6.57
CA ALA A 108 -15.11 -14.59 -5.92
C ALA A 108 -13.73 -13.93 -6.09
N ILE A 109 -12.65 -14.70 -5.89
CA ILE A 109 -11.26 -14.23 -6.03
C ILE A 109 -10.96 -13.91 -7.49
N ARG A 110 -11.42 -14.75 -8.43
CA ARG A 110 -11.25 -14.55 -9.86
C ARG A 110 -11.94 -13.27 -10.34
N ASN A 111 -13.17 -13.02 -9.87
CA ASN A 111 -13.94 -11.84 -10.22
C ASN A 111 -13.30 -10.57 -9.66
N GLU A 112 -12.77 -10.62 -8.44
CA GLU A 112 -12.03 -9.50 -7.85
C GLU A 112 -10.73 -9.21 -8.63
N ALA A 113 -9.98 -10.25 -9.01
CA ALA A 113 -8.79 -10.13 -9.86
C ALA A 113 -9.13 -9.50 -11.23
N ALA A 114 -10.23 -9.92 -11.86
CA ALA A 114 -10.69 -9.38 -13.14
C ALA A 114 -11.10 -7.89 -13.03
N PHE A 115 -11.82 -7.52 -11.97
CA PHE A 115 -12.18 -6.13 -11.67
C PHE A 115 -10.93 -5.25 -11.49
N ARG A 116 -9.93 -5.72 -10.73
CA ARG A 116 -8.66 -5.02 -10.53
C ARG A 116 -7.88 -4.86 -11.84
N LEU A 117 -7.83 -5.91 -12.67
CA LEU A 117 -7.20 -5.84 -13.99
C LEU A 117 -7.89 -4.80 -14.88
N ALA A 118 -9.21 -4.74 -14.86
CA ALA A 118 -9.97 -3.73 -15.59
C ALA A 118 -9.63 -2.31 -15.15
N ARG A 119 -9.50 -2.07 -13.83
CA ARG A 119 -9.08 -0.77 -13.29
C ARG A 119 -7.71 -0.35 -13.80
N ILE A 120 -6.73 -1.25 -13.85
CA ILE A 120 -5.40 -0.98 -14.40
C ILE A 120 -5.50 -0.55 -15.86
N HIS A 121 -6.22 -1.32 -16.66
CA HIS A 121 -6.36 -1.04 -18.08
C HIS A 121 -7.07 0.30 -18.30
N PHE A 122 -8.11 0.62 -17.53
CA PHE A 122 -8.78 1.91 -17.59
C PHE A 122 -7.85 3.07 -17.22
N GLN A 123 -7.04 2.95 -16.17
CA GLN A 123 -6.05 3.97 -15.78
C GLN A 123 -4.97 4.21 -16.84
N LYS A 124 -4.69 3.21 -17.67
CA LYS A 124 -3.72 3.28 -18.78
C LYS A 124 -4.34 3.70 -20.11
N ASP A 125 -5.61 4.12 -20.11
CA ASP A 125 -6.40 4.44 -21.31
C ASP A 125 -6.52 3.25 -22.29
N GLN A 126 -6.41 2.02 -21.77
CA GLN A 126 -6.54 0.76 -22.53
C GLN A 126 -7.99 0.26 -22.46
N LEU A 127 -8.91 1.04 -23.02
CA LEU A 127 -10.36 0.86 -22.83
C LEU A 127 -10.88 -0.51 -23.27
N ASP A 128 -10.40 -1.04 -24.40
CA ASP A 128 -10.81 -2.36 -24.90
C ASP A 128 -10.37 -3.50 -23.98
N GLU A 129 -9.14 -3.43 -23.44
CA GLU A 129 -8.65 -4.44 -22.50
C GLU A 129 -9.36 -4.33 -21.15
N ALA A 130 -9.77 -3.12 -20.74
CA ALA A 130 -10.59 -2.91 -19.56
C ALA A 130 -11.96 -3.58 -19.70
N LEU A 131 -12.64 -3.41 -20.85
CA LEU A 131 -13.91 -4.09 -21.13
C LEU A 131 -13.73 -5.61 -21.17
N ARG A 132 -12.70 -6.13 -21.84
CA ARG A 132 -12.43 -7.58 -21.87
C ARG A 132 -12.17 -8.16 -20.49
N ALA A 133 -11.52 -7.41 -19.60
CA ALA A 133 -11.32 -7.84 -18.22
C ALA A 133 -12.66 -7.84 -17.46
N LEU A 134 -13.50 -6.81 -17.63
CA LEU A 134 -14.84 -6.77 -17.04
C LEU A 134 -15.78 -7.86 -17.57
N ASP A 135 -15.64 -8.26 -18.84
CA ASP A 135 -16.47 -9.30 -19.46
C ASP A 135 -16.11 -10.72 -19.00
N ARG A 136 -14.95 -10.89 -18.34
CA ARG A 136 -14.57 -12.16 -17.69
C ARG A 136 -15.26 -12.38 -16.34
N ILE A 137 -15.81 -11.31 -15.75
CA ILE A 137 -16.51 -11.39 -14.46
C ILE A 137 -17.83 -12.13 -14.67
N SER A 138 -17.99 -13.25 -13.98
CA SER A 138 -19.19 -14.10 -14.09
C SER A 138 -19.40 -14.94 -12.85
N GLY A 139 -20.61 -15.50 -12.67
CA GLY A 139 -20.92 -16.34 -11.52
C GLY A 139 -21.08 -15.53 -10.24
N ARG A 140 -20.52 -16.02 -9.13
CA ARG A 140 -20.68 -15.36 -7.81
C ARG A 140 -19.81 -14.10 -7.69
N ILE A 141 -20.44 -12.93 -7.73
CA ILE A 141 -19.77 -11.64 -7.52
C ILE A 141 -19.80 -11.27 -6.01
N PRO A 142 -18.70 -10.81 -5.42
CA PRO A 142 -18.71 -10.27 -4.06
C PRO A 142 -19.58 -8.99 -3.97
N ALA A 143 -20.51 -8.96 -3.01
CA ALA A 143 -21.45 -7.84 -2.87
C ALA A 143 -20.78 -6.47 -2.66
N GLY A 144 -19.56 -6.43 -2.14
CA GLY A 144 -18.81 -5.19 -1.94
C GLY A 144 -18.27 -4.54 -3.23
N ILE A 145 -18.21 -5.28 -4.35
CA ILE A 145 -17.66 -4.77 -5.62
C ILE A 145 -18.66 -4.78 -6.76
N GLU A 146 -19.87 -5.32 -6.55
CA GLU A 146 -20.89 -5.48 -7.59
C GLU A 146 -21.25 -4.14 -8.26
N ASP A 147 -21.60 -3.13 -7.45
CA ASP A 147 -21.91 -1.79 -7.95
C ASP A 147 -20.67 -1.08 -8.53
N GLU A 148 -19.47 -1.33 -8.00
CA GLU A 148 -18.23 -0.74 -8.49
C GLU A 148 -17.83 -1.27 -9.87
N ILE A 149 -18.07 -2.56 -10.13
CA ILE A 149 -17.82 -3.20 -11.43
C ILE A 149 -18.65 -2.51 -12.51
N GLU A 150 -19.96 -2.35 -12.26
CA GLU A 150 -20.87 -1.73 -13.22
C GLU A 150 -20.61 -0.23 -13.35
N PHE A 151 -20.23 0.45 -12.26
CA PHE A 151 -19.81 1.84 -12.32
C PHE A 151 -18.54 2.02 -13.18
N LEU A 152 -17.55 1.15 -13.01
CA LEU A 152 -16.35 1.15 -13.86
C LEU A 152 -16.70 0.85 -15.31
N ARG A 153 -17.57 -0.13 -15.57
CA ARG A 153 -18.06 -0.46 -16.92
C ARG A 153 -18.71 0.74 -17.60
N ALA A 154 -19.57 1.48 -16.89
CA ALA A 154 -20.17 2.69 -17.40
C ALA A 154 -19.14 3.78 -17.73
N ASN A 155 -18.12 3.95 -16.89
CA ASN A 155 -17.04 4.91 -17.14
C ASN A 155 -16.20 4.51 -18.36
N VAL A 156 -15.92 3.22 -18.55
CA VAL A 156 -15.23 2.72 -19.74
C VAL A 156 -16.08 2.95 -20.99
N TYR A 157 -17.40 2.75 -20.92
CA TYR A 157 -18.31 3.07 -22.02
C TYR A 157 -18.28 4.55 -22.39
N LEU A 158 -18.33 5.45 -21.41
CA LEU A 158 -18.20 6.90 -21.65
C LEU A 158 -16.88 7.26 -22.32
N ALA A 159 -15.76 6.72 -21.81
CA ALA A 159 -14.44 6.97 -22.39
C ALA A 159 -14.30 6.40 -23.82
N SER A 160 -14.94 5.26 -24.10
CA SER A 160 -14.91 4.61 -25.42
C SER A 160 -15.86 5.24 -26.45
N GLY A 161 -16.58 6.32 -26.10
CA GLY A 161 -17.57 6.95 -26.98
C GLY A 161 -18.84 6.13 -27.16
N ARG A 162 -19.21 5.30 -26.17
CA ARG A 162 -20.45 4.49 -26.14
C ARG A 162 -21.44 4.99 -25.06
N PRO A 163 -21.91 6.25 -25.12
CA PRO A 163 -22.70 6.84 -24.04
C PRO A 163 -24.07 6.18 -23.85
N GLY A 164 -24.70 5.67 -24.90
CA GLY A 164 -25.98 4.96 -24.80
C GLY A 164 -25.92 3.70 -23.93
N ASP A 165 -24.82 2.93 -24.00
CA ASP A 165 -24.59 1.76 -23.16
C ASP A 165 -24.36 2.18 -21.70
N ALA A 166 -23.59 3.26 -21.49
CA ALA A 166 -23.39 3.84 -20.16
C ALA A 166 -24.71 4.31 -19.52
N VAL A 167 -25.63 4.90 -20.29
CA VAL A 167 -26.96 5.30 -19.81
C VAL A 167 -27.74 4.11 -19.27
N GLY A 168 -27.66 2.95 -19.91
CA GLY A 168 -28.34 1.73 -19.46
C GLY A 168 -27.86 1.29 -18.07
N VAL A 169 -26.53 1.24 -17.89
CA VAL A 169 -25.88 0.82 -16.63
C VAL A 169 -26.07 1.85 -15.52
N LEU A 170 -25.85 3.14 -15.79
CA LEU A 170 -25.91 4.18 -14.77
C LEU A 170 -27.32 4.43 -14.22
N LYS A 171 -28.36 4.06 -14.97
CA LYS A 171 -29.75 4.12 -14.49
C LYS A 171 -30.02 3.12 -13.37
N THR A 172 -29.40 1.94 -13.39
CA THR A 172 -29.60 0.93 -12.35
C THR A 172 -28.78 1.22 -11.10
N LEU A 173 -27.70 1.99 -11.23
CA LEU A 173 -26.80 2.37 -10.13
C LEU A 173 -27.23 3.61 -9.34
N GLN A 174 -28.35 4.25 -9.70
CA GLN A 174 -28.82 5.43 -8.98
C GLN A 174 -29.19 5.08 -7.53
N GLY A 175 -28.69 5.86 -6.57
CA GLY A 175 -28.92 5.61 -5.15
C GLY A 175 -28.19 4.40 -4.56
N ALA A 176 -27.26 3.77 -5.29
CA ALA A 176 -26.37 2.75 -4.73
C ALA A 176 -25.51 3.34 -3.60
N ASP A 177 -25.33 2.55 -2.53
CA ASP A 177 -24.54 2.94 -1.37
C ASP A 177 -23.08 3.17 -1.79
N GLY A 178 -22.51 4.33 -1.43
CA GLY A 178 -21.15 4.72 -1.84
C GLY A 178 -21.04 5.38 -3.23
N LEU A 179 -22.03 5.24 -4.12
CA LEU A 179 -22.05 5.87 -5.45
C LEU A 179 -23.04 7.04 -5.56
N THR A 180 -23.77 7.34 -4.49
CA THR A 180 -24.75 8.43 -4.45
C THR A 180 -24.09 9.77 -4.79
N GLY A 181 -24.64 10.44 -5.80
CA GLY A 181 -24.13 11.67 -6.41
C GLY A 181 -23.28 11.39 -7.66
N PHE A 182 -22.43 10.37 -7.63
CA PHE A 182 -21.54 10.02 -8.74
C PHE A 182 -22.29 9.35 -9.90
N ALA A 183 -23.13 8.36 -9.61
CA ALA A 183 -23.94 7.70 -10.62
C ALA A 183 -24.91 8.69 -11.30
N GLU A 184 -25.54 9.56 -10.52
CA GLU A 184 -26.48 10.57 -11.03
C GLU A 184 -25.81 11.62 -11.91
N TYR A 185 -24.63 12.09 -11.52
CA TYR A 185 -23.82 13.01 -12.32
C TYR A 185 -23.35 12.34 -13.61
N ASN A 186 -22.76 11.15 -13.53
CA ASN A 186 -22.26 10.42 -14.70
C ASN A 186 -23.38 10.08 -15.68
N LEU A 187 -24.59 9.76 -15.19
CA LEU A 187 -25.75 9.55 -16.05
C LEU A 187 -26.12 10.84 -16.80
N GLY A 188 -26.05 11.99 -16.15
CA GLY A 188 -26.26 13.29 -16.79
C GLY A 188 -25.26 13.55 -17.92
N ILE A 189 -23.98 13.27 -17.67
CA ILE A 189 -22.92 13.37 -18.69
C ILE A 189 -23.13 12.36 -19.83
N ALA A 190 -23.51 11.13 -19.50
CA ALA A 190 -23.82 10.10 -20.49
C ALA A 190 -24.94 10.55 -21.44
N LEU A 191 -26.04 11.08 -20.88
CA LEU A 191 -27.16 11.61 -21.66
C LEU A 191 -26.74 12.80 -22.54
N LEU A 192 -25.85 13.66 -22.02
CA LEU A 192 -25.33 14.80 -22.78
C LEU A 192 -24.48 14.33 -23.98
N GLN A 193 -23.57 13.38 -23.77
CA GLN A 193 -22.74 12.79 -24.84
C GLN A 193 -23.58 11.99 -25.85
N ASP A 194 -24.68 11.39 -25.40
CA ASP A 194 -25.67 10.70 -26.25
C ASP A 194 -26.58 11.68 -27.02
N LYS A 195 -26.29 12.99 -26.97
CA LYS A 195 -27.05 14.08 -27.62
C LYS A 195 -28.50 14.22 -27.15
N ARG A 196 -28.80 13.75 -25.94
CA ARG A 196 -30.12 13.85 -25.28
C ARG A 196 -30.13 15.03 -24.31
N SER A 197 -29.94 16.24 -24.84
CA SER A 197 -29.68 17.44 -24.03
C SER A 197 -30.76 17.73 -22.99
N GLN A 198 -32.04 17.54 -23.32
CA GLN A 198 -33.13 17.79 -22.36
C GLN A 198 -33.13 16.79 -21.21
N ASP A 199 -32.93 15.49 -21.51
CA ASP A 199 -32.82 14.46 -20.48
C ASP A 199 -31.60 14.69 -19.59
N ALA A 200 -30.49 15.18 -20.18
CA ALA A 200 -29.28 15.54 -19.45
C ALA A 200 -29.54 16.70 -18.48
N VAL A 201 -30.23 17.75 -18.91
CA VAL A 201 -30.63 18.89 -18.05
C VAL A 201 -31.50 18.40 -16.89
N ASP A 202 -32.51 17.57 -17.16
CA ASP A 202 -33.39 17.06 -16.10
C ASP A 202 -32.63 16.15 -15.12
N GLN A 203 -31.73 15.32 -15.63
CA GLN A 203 -30.90 14.43 -14.80
C GLN A 203 -29.87 15.20 -13.97
N LEU A 204 -29.18 16.18 -14.55
CA LEU A 204 -28.21 17.02 -13.82
C LEU A 204 -28.92 17.89 -12.77
N ASN A 205 -30.14 18.35 -13.05
CA ASN A 205 -30.97 19.05 -12.05
C ASN A 205 -31.36 18.14 -10.88
N ARG A 206 -31.62 16.85 -11.12
CA ARG A 206 -31.78 15.86 -10.04
C ARG A 206 -30.47 15.67 -9.27
N ALA A 207 -29.36 15.43 -9.98
CA ALA A 207 -28.03 15.22 -9.39
C ALA A 207 -27.61 16.40 -8.50
N GLY A 208 -27.87 17.63 -8.93
CA GLY A 208 -27.59 18.87 -8.19
C GLY A 208 -28.41 19.07 -6.91
N GLN A 209 -29.43 18.24 -6.66
CA GLN A 209 -30.33 18.32 -5.50
C GLN A 209 -30.26 17.08 -4.59
N VAL A 210 -29.41 16.10 -4.91
CA VAL A 210 -29.25 14.88 -4.10
C VAL A 210 -28.76 15.24 -2.69
N LYS A 211 -29.35 14.57 -1.68
CA LYS A 211 -28.92 14.70 -0.28
C LYS A 211 -27.67 13.86 -0.06
N VAL A 212 -26.53 14.55 0.05
CA VAL A 212 -25.21 13.95 0.21
C VAL A 212 -24.59 14.38 1.54
N ARG A 213 -23.79 13.50 2.16
CA ARG A 213 -23.25 13.72 3.52
C ARG A 213 -21.72 13.90 3.53
N ASP A 214 -21.01 13.09 2.78
CA ASP A 214 -19.56 13.16 2.63
C ASP A 214 -19.15 14.32 1.71
N ASP A 215 -17.89 14.75 1.83
CA ASP A 215 -17.41 15.93 1.13
C ASP A 215 -17.18 15.69 -0.38
N ALA A 216 -16.87 14.45 -0.77
CA ALA A 216 -16.68 14.08 -2.17
C ALA A 216 -18.01 14.16 -2.93
N SER A 217 -19.08 13.55 -2.43
CA SER A 217 -20.40 13.63 -3.04
C SER A 217 -20.99 15.05 -3.00
N LYS A 218 -20.67 15.87 -1.99
CA LYS A 218 -21.01 17.31 -2.03
C LYS A 218 -20.30 18.03 -3.17
N ALA A 219 -19.02 17.74 -3.43
CA ALA A 219 -18.29 18.33 -4.55
C ALA A 219 -18.89 17.90 -5.89
N ILE A 220 -19.30 16.64 -6.05
CA ILE A 220 -19.97 16.16 -7.27
C ILE A 220 -21.34 16.81 -7.46
N ARG A 221 -22.10 17.02 -6.39
CA ARG A 221 -23.36 17.78 -6.46
C ARG A 221 -23.14 19.21 -6.94
N ASP A 222 -22.14 19.89 -6.38
CA ASP A 222 -21.75 21.24 -6.80
C ASP A 222 -21.33 21.27 -8.27
N LYS A 223 -20.53 20.29 -8.71
CA LYS A 223 -20.15 20.11 -10.11
C LYS A 223 -21.37 19.91 -11.01
N SER A 224 -22.34 19.12 -10.57
CA SER A 224 -23.59 18.88 -11.30
C SER A 224 -24.37 20.19 -11.52
N ASN A 225 -24.47 21.02 -10.48
CA ASN A 225 -25.11 22.34 -10.57
C ASN A 225 -24.32 23.32 -11.47
N LEU A 226 -22.99 23.28 -11.43
CA LEU A 226 -22.14 24.09 -12.31
C LEU A 226 -22.35 23.73 -13.78
N ILE A 227 -22.25 22.44 -14.12
CA ILE A 227 -22.44 21.96 -15.50
C ILE A 227 -23.88 22.20 -15.98
N LEU A 228 -24.87 21.97 -15.12
CA LEU A 228 -26.27 22.30 -15.42
C LEU A 228 -26.43 23.79 -15.75
N GLY A 229 -25.84 24.66 -14.95
CA GLY A 229 -25.89 26.10 -15.18
C GLY A 229 -25.20 26.48 -16.49
N ASP A 230 -24.04 25.91 -16.81
CA ASP A 230 -23.34 26.13 -18.08
C ASP A 230 -24.20 25.72 -19.28
N LEU A 231 -24.84 24.54 -19.24
CA LEU A 231 -25.74 24.07 -20.31
C LEU A 231 -26.94 25.00 -20.50
N LEU A 232 -27.54 25.47 -19.40
CA LEU A 232 -28.68 26.38 -19.45
C LEU A 232 -28.25 27.75 -20.00
N PHE A 233 -27.07 28.24 -19.60
CA PHE A 233 -26.49 29.47 -20.11
C PHE A 233 -26.24 29.40 -21.62
N GLU A 234 -25.67 28.30 -22.11
CA GLU A 234 -25.47 28.06 -23.55
C GLU A 234 -26.79 28.00 -24.33
N SER A 235 -27.88 27.55 -23.70
CA SER A 235 -29.23 27.57 -24.29
C SER A 235 -29.96 28.92 -24.17
N ASN A 236 -29.29 29.97 -23.67
CA ASN A 236 -29.85 31.30 -23.37
C ASN A 236 -30.96 31.31 -22.29
N ASP A 237 -31.02 30.28 -21.44
CA ASP A 237 -31.94 30.20 -20.29
C ASP A 237 -31.24 30.75 -19.04
N PHE A 238 -30.96 32.07 -19.07
CA PHE A 238 -30.11 32.73 -18.09
C PHE A 238 -30.69 32.70 -16.67
N ASP A 239 -32.01 32.79 -16.52
CA ASP A 239 -32.68 32.74 -15.22
C ASP A 239 -32.51 31.37 -14.54
N ARG A 240 -32.70 30.26 -15.28
CA ARG A 240 -32.48 28.92 -14.72
C ARG A 240 -31.00 28.59 -14.56
N ALA A 241 -30.14 29.14 -15.41
CA ALA A 241 -28.70 29.04 -15.24
C ALA A 241 -28.27 29.68 -13.91
N GLN A 242 -28.73 30.90 -13.63
CA GLN A 242 -28.45 31.59 -12.36
C GLN A 242 -28.91 30.77 -11.15
N LEU A 243 -30.15 30.26 -11.16
CA LEU A 243 -30.67 29.41 -10.08
C LEU A 243 -29.84 28.14 -9.86
N SER A 244 -29.21 27.61 -10.91
CA SER A 244 -28.34 26.45 -10.82
C SER A 244 -26.98 26.81 -10.21
N PHE A 245 -26.38 27.92 -10.64
CA PHE A 245 -25.13 28.42 -10.05
C PHE A 245 -25.31 28.81 -8.57
N ASP A 246 -26.43 29.40 -8.19
CA ASP A 246 -26.74 29.80 -6.81
C ASP A 246 -26.85 28.60 -5.83
N ARG A 247 -27.06 27.38 -6.35
CA ARG A 247 -27.07 26.15 -5.54
C ARG A 247 -25.67 25.63 -5.23
N VAL A 248 -24.65 26.09 -5.95
CA VAL A 248 -23.26 25.74 -5.67
C VAL A 248 -22.83 26.39 -4.36
N ARG A 249 -22.18 25.63 -3.48
CA ARG A 249 -21.71 26.15 -2.20
C ARG A 249 -20.75 27.32 -2.37
N LEU A 250 -20.86 28.32 -1.50
CA LEU A 250 -19.92 29.45 -1.42
C LEU A 250 -18.50 29.04 -0.99
N ASP A 251 -18.37 27.87 -0.37
CA ASP A 251 -17.09 27.26 -0.02
C ASP A 251 -17.00 25.90 -0.71
N GLY A 252 -16.01 25.73 -1.58
CA GLY A 252 -15.79 24.50 -2.33
C GLY A 252 -15.00 24.72 -3.63
N PRO A 253 -14.55 23.63 -4.27
CA PRO A 253 -13.67 23.69 -5.44
C PRO A 253 -14.31 24.36 -6.67
N TYR A 254 -15.64 24.34 -6.77
CA TYR A 254 -16.38 24.92 -7.89
C TYR A 254 -16.97 26.31 -7.58
N SER A 255 -16.71 26.84 -6.38
CA SER A 255 -17.37 28.06 -5.89
C SER A 255 -16.97 29.31 -6.69
N ASN A 256 -15.68 29.52 -6.92
CA ASN A 256 -15.18 30.70 -7.65
C ASN A 256 -15.75 30.73 -9.08
N GLN A 257 -15.72 29.58 -9.75
CA GLN A 257 -16.27 29.44 -11.10
C GLN A 257 -17.79 29.63 -11.13
N ALA A 258 -18.53 29.08 -10.17
CA ALA A 258 -19.97 29.27 -10.08
C ALA A 258 -20.35 30.74 -9.85
N LEU A 259 -19.64 31.47 -8.98
CA LEU A 259 -19.86 32.91 -8.77
C LEU A 259 -19.57 33.72 -10.03
N LEU A 260 -18.48 33.42 -10.73
CA LEU A 260 -18.17 34.07 -12.01
C LEU A 260 -19.30 33.86 -13.02
N ARG A 261 -19.71 32.59 -13.19
CA ARG A 261 -20.77 32.20 -14.13
C ARG A 261 -22.14 32.76 -13.76
N ALA A 262 -22.47 32.84 -12.48
CA ALA A 262 -23.69 33.49 -12.00
C ALA A 262 -23.73 34.98 -12.38
N GLY A 263 -22.60 35.68 -12.23
CA GLY A 263 -22.49 37.08 -12.65
C GLY A 263 -22.65 37.25 -14.16
N TRP A 264 -22.05 36.35 -14.96
CA TRP A 264 -22.24 36.34 -16.42
C TRP A 264 -23.67 36.03 -16.82
N ALA A 265 -24.34 35.08 -16.16
CA ALA A 265 -25.75 34.77 -16.42
C ALA A 265 -26.64 35.99 -16.17
N ALA A 266 -26.47 36.66 -15.03
CA ALA A 266 -27.19 37.89 -14.73
C ALA A 266 -26.87 39.02 -15.73
N MET A 267 -25.61 39.15 -16.14
CA MET A 267 -25.20 40.16 -17.11
C MET A 267 -25.79 39.91 -18.51
N SER A 268 -25.80 38.65 -18.97
CA SER A 268 -26.42 38.26 -20.24
C SER A 268 -27.94 38.43 -20.22
N ALA A 269 -28.57 38.35 -19.04
CA ALA A 269 -29.97 38.69 -18.83
C ALA A 269 -30.23 40.20 -18.68
N GLU A 270 -29.21 41.05 -18.91
CA GLU A 270 -29.24 42.51 -18.72
C GLU A 270 -29.55 42.97 -17.28
N GLN A 271 -29.45 42.06 -16.31
CA GLN A 271 -29.64 42.32 -14.88
C GLN A 271 -28.30 42.76 -14.26
N TYR A 272 -27.78 43.91 -14.70
CA TYR A 272 -26.45 44.40 -14.31
C TYR A 272 -26.30 44.63 -12.79
N ASP A 273 -27.37 45.03 -12.11
CA ASP A 273 -27.44 45.20 -10.66
C ASP A 273 -27.24 43.87 -9.91
N ARG A 274 -27.79 42.77 -10.45
CA ARG A 274 -27.63 41.42 -9.91
C ARG A 274 -26.25 40.85 -10.24
N ALA A 275 -25.69 41.12 -11.41
CA ALA A 275 -24.35 40.68 -11.80
C ALA A 275 -23.24 41.20 -10.86
N VAL A 276 -23.43 42.39 -10.29
CA VAL A 276 -22.50 42.98 -9.31
C VAL A 276 -22.36 42.13 -8.05
N VAL A 277 -23.43 41.45 -7.60
CA VAL A 277 -23.45 40.74 -6.32
C VAL A 277 -22.42 39.59 -6.27
N PRO A 278 -22.49 38.56 -7.13
CA PRO A 278 -21.53 37.45 -7.07
C PRO A 278 -20.11 37.90 -7.40
N TRP A 279 -19.93 38.86 -8.31
CA TRP A 279 -18.60 39.37 -8.62
C TRP A 279 -18.00 40.21 -7.48
N SER A 280 -18.80 40.93 -6.71
CA SER A 280 -18.30 41.66 -5.52
C SER A 280 -17.76 40.72 -4.45
N VAL A 281 -18.37 39.55 -4.27
CA VAL A 281 -17.85 38.49 -3.39
C VAL A 281 -16.58 37.88 -3.97
N LEU A 282 -16.53 37.71 -5.29
CA LEU A 282 -15.43 37.03 -5.97
C LEU A 282 -14.14 37.87 -6.03
N VAL A 283 -14.22 39.19 -6.24
CA VAL A 283 -13.03 40.07 -6.34
C VAL A 283 -12.24 40.21 -5.02
N ASP A 284 -12.85 39.87 -3.89
CA ASP A 284 -12.20 39.88 -2.58
C ASP A 284 -11.52 38.52 -2.25
N ARG A 285 -11.62 37.52 -3.13
CA ARG A 285 -10.96 36.21 -2.99
C ARG A 285 -9.52 36.23 -3.50
N ASP A 286 -8.85 35.09 -3.37
CA ASP A 286 -7.45 34.90 -3.79
C ASP A 286 -7.30 35.13 -5.30
N VAL A 287 -6.49 36.12 -5.68
CA VAL A 287 -6.29 36.52 -7.06
C VAL A 287 -5.47 35.51 -7.88
N THR A 288 -4.94 34.48 -7.23
CA THR A 288 -4.36 33.32 -7.91
C THR A 288 -5.44 32.40 -8.52
N ASP A 289 -6.72 32.70 -8.41
CA ASP A 289 -7.76 32.01 -9.18
C ASP A 289 -8.11 32.76 -10.46
N GLY A 290 -8.18 32.05 -11.60
CA GLY A 290 -8.51 32.65 -12.90
C GLY A 290 -9.91 33.29 -12.93
N ALA A 291 -10.87 32.77 -12.18
CA ALA A 291 -12.21 33.34 -12.10
C ALA A 291 -12.23 34.66 -11.33
N VAL A 292 -11.37 34.80 -10.31
CA VAL A 292 -11.17 36.07 -9.59
C VAL A 292 -10.54 37.11 -10.51
N GLN A 293 -9.54 36.71 -11.28
CA GLN A 293 -8.88 37.58 -12.25
C GLN A 293 -9.88 38.11 -13.30
N GLU A 294 -10.77 37.25 -13.81
CA GLU A 294 -11.80 37.68 -14.75
C GLU A 294 -12.85 38.60 -14.09
N ALA A 295 -13.27 38.30 -12.85
CA ALA A 295 -14.20 39.13 -12.10
C ALA A 295 -13.66 40.53 -11.82
N LEU A 296 -12.34 40.70 -11.66
CA LEU A 296 -11.69 42.01 -11.52
C LEU A 296 -11.86 42.90 -12.75
N LEU A 297 -12.13 42.33 -13.93
CA LEU A 297 -12.49 43.06 -15.15
C LEU A 297 -14.01 43.18 -15.34
N ALA A 298 -14.75 42.13 -14.98
CA ALA A 298 -16.20 42.06 -15.18
C ALA A 298 -16.98 42.96 -14.22
N LEU A 299 -16.57 43.05 -12.95
CA LEU A 299 -17.23 43.88 -11.95
C LEU A 299 -17.20 45.39 -12.28
N PRO A 300 -16.03 45.99 -12.61
CA PRO A 300 -16.00 47.38 -13.06
C PRO A 300 -16.82 47.59 -14.34
N TYR A 301 -16.83 46.61 -15.25
CA TYR A 301 -17.62 46.68 -16.48
C TYR A 301 -19.13 46.77 -16.17
N ALA A 302 -19.64 45.94 -15.25
CA ALA A 302 -21.03 46.03 -14.80
C ALA A 302 -21.36 47.39 -14.15
N TYR A 303 -20.47 47.94 -13.32
CA TYR A 303 -20.65 49.29 -12.79
C TYR A 303 -20.70 50.36 -13.89
N GLY A 304 -19.92 50.19 -14.96
CA GLY A 304 -19.97 51.05 -16.14
C GLY A 304 -21.34 50.97 -16.85
N LYS A 305 -21.94 49.78 -16.95
CA LYS A 305 -23.30 49.60 -17.51
C LYS A 305 -24.40 50.20 -16.65
N LEU A 306 -24.16 50.30 -15.34
CA LEU A 306 -25.03 51.00 -14.39
C LEU A 306 -24.77 52.52 -14.33
N ASN A 307 -23.99 53.07 -15.28
CA ASN A 307 -23.59 54.48 -15.36
C ASN A 307 -22.77 54.99 -14.15
N VAL A 308 -22.15 54.08 -13.38
CA VAL A 308 -21.29 54.41 -12.24
C VAL A 308 -19.81 54.47 -12.69
N HIS A 309 -19.51 55.36 -13.64
CA HIS A 309 -18.22 55.39 -14.35
C HIS A 309 -17.02 55.73 -13.46
N GLY A 310 -17.17 56.63 -12.47
CA GLY A 310 -16.07 56.96 -11.55
C GLY A 310 -15.62 55.77 -10.70
N ARG A 311 -16.58 54.98 -10.18
CA ARG A 311 -16.28 53.73 -9.46
C ARG A 311 -15.67 52.68 -10.37
N SER A 312 -16.19 52.57 -11.61
CA SER A 312 -15.64 51.67 -12.62
C SER A 312 -14.16 51.98 -12.92
N ALA A 313 -13.81 53.26 -13.15
CA ALA A 313 -12.44 53.69 -13.40
C ALA A 313 -11.48 53.35 -12.24
N LEU A 314 -11.90 53.60 -10.99
CA LEU A 314 -11.11 53.25 -9.80
C LEU A 314 -10.89 51.74 -9.68
N MET A 315 -11.92 50.94 -9.92
CA MET A 315 -11.83 49.49 -9.83
C MET A 315 -10.95 48.89 -10.94
N TYR A 316 -11.04 49.40 -12.18
CA TYR A 316 -10.11 49.01 -13.25
C TYR A 316 -8.66 49.42 -12.93
N GLY A 317 -8.45 50.59 -12.29
CA GLY A 317 -7.14 51.01 -11.81
C GLY A 317 -6.56 50.04 -10.78
N ARG A 318 -7.38 49.58 -9.82
CA ARG A 318 -6.99 48.53 -8.86
C ARG A 318 -6.71 47.20 -9.54
N ALA A 319 -7.53 46.79 -10.50
CA ALA A 319 -7.32 45.56 -11.27
C ALA A 319 -5.97 45.59 -12.01
N LEU A 320 -5.62 46.73 -12.62
CA LEU A 320 -4.34 46.93 -13.31
C LEU A 320 -3.13 46.72 -12.37
N GLU A 321 -3.16 47.31 -11.18
CA GLU A 321 -2.10 47.14 -10.18
C GLU A 321 -2.01 45.68 -9.72
N THR A 322 -3.15 45.05 -9.45
CA THR A 322 -3.22 43.64 -9.04
C THR A 322 -2.66 42.71 -10.11
N PHE A 323 -3.03 42.87 -11.39
CA PHE A 323 -2.49 42.04 -12.48
C PHE A 323 -0.98 42.22 -12.68
N ARG A 324 -0.46 43.45 -12.51
CA ARG A 324 0.98 43.71 -12.57
C ARG A 324 1.72 42.96 -11.45
N ASN A 325 1.26 43.11 -10.21
CA ASN A 325 1.86 42.45 -9.05
C ASN A 325 1.82 40.93 -9.19
N GLU A 326 0.71 40.37 -9.68
CA GLU A 326 0.61 38.94 -9.94
C GLU A 326 1.50 38.47 -11.08
N ARG A 327 1.67 39.25 -12.16
CA ARG A 327 2.60 38.90 -13.23
C ARG A 327 4.04 38.86 -12.73
N GLU A 328 4.45 39.85 -11.92
CA GLU A 328 5.78 39.87 -11.30
C GLU A 328 6.00 38.66 -10.38
N ARG A 329 4.98 38.22 -9.65
CA ARG A 329 5.03 36.98 -8.86
C ARG A 329 5.18 35.74 -9.73
N VAL A 330 4.41 35.63 -10.82
CA VAL A 330 4.53 34.51 -11.77
C VAL A 330 5.92 34.47 -12.40
N ASP A 331 6.47 35.62 -12.80
CA ASP A 331 7.82 35.72 -13.35
C ASP A 331 8.89 35.25 -12.34
N ALA A 332 8.80 35.69 -11.08
CA ALA A 332 9.68 35.22 -10.02
C ALA A 332 9.55 33.71 -9.77
N SER A 333 8.33 33.14 -9.85
CA SER A 333 8.11 31.69 -9.73
C SER A 333 8.74 30.91 -10.88
N ILE A 334 8.65 31.41 -12.12
CA ILE A 334 9.29 30.80 -13.30
C ILE A 334 10.82 30.78 -13.12
N GLU A 335 11.41 31.88 -12.64
CA GLU A 335 12.85 31.95 -12.35
C GLU A 335 13.26 30.98 -11.22
N SER A 336 12.47 30.91 -10.14
CA SER A 336 12.71 29.98 -9.02
C SER A 336 12.66 28.51 -9.45
N ILE A 337 11.74 28.15 -10.35
CA ILE A 337 11.67 26.79 -10.94
C ILE A 337 12.93 26.51 -11.77
N ARG A 338 13.39 27.46 -12.59
CA ARG A 338 14.62 27.32 -13.39
C ARG A 338 15.88 27.19 -12.54
N ASP A 339 15.90 27.77 -11.35
CA ASP A 339 16.97 27.62 -10.36
C ASP A 339 16.97 26.24 -9.66
N GLY A 340 15.97 25.39 -9.92
CA GLY A 340 15.79 24.08 -9.29
C GLY A 340 15.34 24.15 -7.83
N LYS A 341 14.87 25.31 -7.35
CA LYS A 341 14.36 25.49 -5.98
C LYS A 341 13.05 24.74 -5.77
N PHE A 342 12.22 24.71 -6.81
CA PHE A 342 10.94 24.01 -6.81
C PHE A 342 11.06 22.50 -6.49
N LEU A 343 11.95 21.79 -7.18
CA LEU A 343 12.19 20.36 -6.93
C LEU A 343 12.74 20.10 -5.52
N LYS A 344 13.60 20.99 -5.01
CA LYS A 344 14.12 20.90 -3.64
C LYS A 344 13.04 21.14 -2.59
N ALA A 345 12.07 22.02 -2.87
CA ALA A 345 10.94 22.26 -1.98
C ALA A 345 10.03 21.03 -1.90
N LEU A 346 9.76 20.36 -3.03
CA LEU A 346 8.88 19.18 -3.09
C LEU A 346 9.37 17.96 -2.30
N VAL A 347 10.68 17.82 -2.11
CA VAL A 347 11.31 16.64 -1.48
C VAL A 347 11.39 16.77 0.05
N ARG A 348 11.03 17.92 0.64
CA ARG A 348 11.19 18.12 2.09
C ARG A 348 10.27 17.19 2.90
N GLU A 349 10.81 16.66 4.00
CA GLU A 349 10.16 15.61 4.80
C GLU A 349 8.89 16.11 5.50
N GLU A 350 8.84 17.39 5.86
CA GLU A 350 7.71 18.04 6.55
C GLU A 350 6.42 18.07 5.73
N ILE A 351 6.54 17.81 4.44
CA ILE A 351 5.47 17.88 3.46
C ILE A 351 4.77 16.51 3.37
N ARG A 352 5.49 15.39 3.38
CA ARG A 352 4.92 14.06 3.04
C ARG A 352 4.11 13.39 4.15
N GLN A 353 4.25 13.82 5.40
CA GLN A 353 3.56 13.20 6.54
C GLN A 353 2.09 13.61 6.70
N ASP A 354 1.60 14.57 5.92
CA ASP A 354 0.23 15.07 6.00
C ASP A 354 -0.52 14.87 4.68
N LYS A 355 -1.77 14.40 4.74
CA LYS A 355 -2.64 14.30 3.56
C LYS A 355 -2.90 15.68 2.94
N ASP A 356 -2.71 16.73 3.73
CA ASP A 356 -2.90 18.14 3.39
C ASP A 356 -1.59 18.82 2.91
N TRP A 357 -0.60 18.04 2.48
CA TRP A 357 0.74 18.54 2.10
C TRP A 357 0.75 19.67 1.07
N VAL A 358 -0.19 19.62 0.13
CA VAL A 358 -0.39 20.62 -0.93
C VAL A 358 -0.73 21.99 -0.34
N ILE A 359 -1.50 22.01 0.75
CA ILE A 359 -1.91 23.23 1.45
C ILE A 359 -0.70 23.84 2.15
N ARG A 360 0.13 23.01 2.79
CA ARG A 360 1.37 23.44 3.45
C ARG A 360 2.40 23.98 2.46
N LEU A 361 2.40 23.49 1.21
CA LEU A 361 3.27 24.04 0.17
C LEU A 361 3.01 25.54 -0.03
N ARG A 362 1.75 25.96 -0.03
CA ARG A 362 1.36 27.37 -0.22
C ARG A 362 1.84 28.29 0.90
N ASP A 363 2.04 27.74 2.09
CA ASP A 363 2.41 28.50 3.28
C ASP A 363 3.93 28.53 3.52
N LEU A 364 4.74 27.95 2.62
CA LEU A 364 6.21 27.97 2.74
C LEU A 364 6.77 29.39 2.50
N PRO A 365 7.50 29.96 3.49
CA PRO A 365 8.27 31.17 3.26
C PRO A 365 9.36 30.89 2.21
N ASP A 366 9.61 31.87 1.33
CA ASP A 366 10.65 31.87 0.31
C ASP A 366 10.44 30.95 -0.93
N SER A 367 9.20 30.53 -1.21
CA SER A 367 8.83 29.78 -2.42
C SER A 367 7.61 30.38 -3.14
N PRO A 368 7.77 31.44 -3.95
CA PRO A 368 6.65 32.04 -4.69
C PRO A 368 5.95 31.06 -5.66
N GLU A 369 6.64 30.00 -6.07
CA GLU A 369 6.12 28.97 -6.98
C GLU A 369 5.02 28.09 -6.38
N THR A 370 4.94 27.95 -5.05
CA THR A 370 3.96 27.07 -4.42
C THR A 370 2.55 27.65 -4.37
N TYR A 371 2.38 28.97 -4.56
CA TYR A 371 1.08 29.62 -4.67
C TYR A 371 0.26 29.14 -5.88
N TYR A 372 0.94 28.71 -6.94
CA TYR A 372 0.29 28.27 -8.18
C TYR A 372 0.15 26.74 -8.28
N LEU A 373 0.62 26.01 -7.26
CA LEU A 373 0.64 24.55 -7.25
C LEU A 373 -0.76 23.93 -7.39
N THR A 374 -1.79 24.53 -6.80
CA THR A 374 -3.17 24.01 -6.88
C THR A 374 -3.69 23.94 -8.31
N ALA A 375 -3.41 24.97 -9.12
CA ALA A 375 -3.82 25.00 -10.52
C ALA A 375 -2.96 24.05 -11.37
N LEU A 376 -1.65 24.01 -11.13
CA LEU A 376 -0.74 23.04 -11.77
C LEU A 376 -1.17 21.60 -11.47
N MET A 377 -1.59 21.33 -10.23
CA MET A 377 -2.15 20.07 -9.81
C MET A 377 -3.48 19.73 -10.46
N ALA A 378 -4.20 20.65 -11.10
CA ALA A 378 -5.38 20.27 -11.87
C ALA A 378 -5.01 19.54 -13.17
N SER A 379 -3.78 19.71 -13.66
CA SER A 379 -3.28 19.02 -14.85
C SER A 379 -2.91 17.57 -14.52
N HIS A 380 -3.45 16.64 -15.32
CA HIS A 380 -3.14 15.22 -15.20
C HIS A 380 -1.66 14.92 -15.45
N ASP A 381 -1.05 15.60 -16.43
CA ASP A 381 0.35 15.42 -16.79
C ASP A 381 1.27 15.84 -15.65
N PHE A 382 0.95 16.96 -15.00
CA PHE A 382 1.69 17.44 -13.84
C PHE A 382 1.54 16.51 -12.63
N GLN A 383 0.31 16.07 -12.30
CA GLN A 383 0.08 15.11 -11.21
C GLN A 383 0.86 13.82 -11.42
N THR A 384 0.80 13.26 -12.62
CA THR A 384 1.51 12.03 -12.97
C THR A 384 3.01 12.22 -12.87
N ALA A 385 3.53 13.32 -13.41
CA ALA A 385 4.95 13.63 -13.39
C ALA A 385 5.49 13.84 -11.97
N LEU A 386 4.72 14.54 -11.14
CA LEU A 386 5.02 14.81 -9.74
C LEU A 386 5.02 13.52 -8.92
N GLN A 387 3.99 12.68 -9.04
CA GLN A 387 3.93 11.43 -8.29
C GLN A 387 5.06 10.48 -8.71
N ASN A 388 5.41 10.40 -10.00
CA ASN A 388 6.56 9.61 -10.44
C ASN A 388 7.88 10.11 -9.84
N TYR A 389 8.04 11.43 -9.71
CA TYR A 389 9.20 12.03 -9.08
C TYR A 389 9.27 11.70 -7.58
N LEU A 390 8.14 11.80 -6.89
CA LEU A 390 8.01 11.46 -5.47
C LEU A 390 8.30 9.98 -5.20
N ASP A 391 7.77 9.06 -6.00
CA ASP A 391 8.03 7.62 -5.86
C ASP A 391 9.52 7.31 -6.07
N LEU A 392 10.18 7.95 -7.05
CA LEU A 392 11.62 7.79 -7.25
C LEU A 392 12.44 8.31 -6.08
N GLU A 393 12.00 9.39 -5.44
CA GLU A 393 12.63 9.92 -4.24
C GLU A 393 12.49 8.95 -3.04
N ASP A 394 11.36 8.26 -2.91
CA ASP A 394 11.19 7.22 -1.89
C ASP A 394 12.15 6.05 -2.12
N VAL A 395 12.26 5.60 -3.38
CA VAL A 395 13.25 4.58 -3.76
C VAL A 395 14.67 5.04 -3.46
N ARG A 396 15.03 6.30 -3.80
CA ARG A 396 16.36 6.86 -3.53
C ARG A 396 16.70 6.81 -2.03
N ARG A 397 15.81 7.32 -1.18
CA ARG A 397 16.02 7.36 0.28
C ARG A 397 16.14 5.96 0.89
N LYS A 398 15.34 5.02 0.38
CA LYS A 398 15.42 3.62 0.81
C LYS A 398 16.77 3.00 0.44
N LEU A 399 17.22 3.20 -0.79
CA LEU A 399 18.53 2.74 -1.26
C LEU A 399 19.67 3.36 -0.44
N GLU A 400 19.59 4.65 -0.08
CA GLU A 400 20.57 5.31 0.79
C GLU A 400 20.57 4.72 2.22
N THR A 401 19.39 4.42 2.75
CA THR A 401 19.25 3.76 4.05
C THR A 401 19.88 2.37 4.02
N TRP A 402 19.66 1.60 2.96
CA TRP A 402 20.31 0.30 2.77
C TRP A 402 21.83 0.43 2.57
N GLN A 403 22.28 1.44 1.82
CA GLN A 403 23.70 1.70 1.63
C GLN A 403 24.40 1.95 2.98
N GLY A 404 23.75 2.71 3.87
CA GLY A 404 24.23 2.95 5.24
C GLY A 404 24.18 1.71 6.15
N SER A 405 23.20 0.82 5.97
CA SER A 405 23.03 -0.35 6.84
C SER A 405 24.03 -1.47 6.61
N PHE A 406 24.62 -1.57 5.41
CA PHE A 406 25.60 -2.63 5.10
C PHE A 406 26.81 -2.63 6.03
N ALA A 407 27.30 -1.46 6.45
CA ALA A 407 28.42 -1.37 7.40
C ALA A 407 28.06 -1.96 8.76
N ALA A 408 26.83 -1.74 9.24
CA ALA A 408 26.35 -2.31 10.49
C ALA A 408 26.24 -3.85 10.42
N PHE A 409 25.79 -4.40 9.28
CA PHE A 409 25.75 -5.85 9.08
C PHE A 409 27.14 -6.47 9.04
N GLU A 410 28.10 -5.85 8.35
CA GLU A 410 29.51 -6.28 8.32
C GLU A 410 30.09 -6.31 9.73
N ASP A 411 29.84 -5.28 10.55
CA ASP A 411 30.29 -5.22 11.95
C ASP A 411 29.69 -6.36 12.80
N VAL A 412 28.39 -6.64 12.64
CA VAL A 412 27.72 -7.73 13.38
C VAL A 412 28.30 -9.09 12.98
N ILE A 413 28.51 -9.32 11.67
CA ILE A 413 29.10 -10.56 11.15
C ILE A 413 30.55 -10.71 11.64
N ALA A 414 31.34 -9.65 11.61
CA ALA A 414 32.72 -9.65 12.10
C ALA A 414 32.79 -9.98 13.59
N LYS A 415 31.91 -9.39 14.42
CA LYS A 415 31.81 -9.71 15.85
C LYS A 415 31.41 -11.16 16.10
N ARG A 416 30.45 -11.70 15.35
CA ARG A 416 30.05 -13.11 15.44
C ARG A 416 31.20 -14.05 15.04
N ARG A 417 31.91 -13.74 13.96
CA ARG A 417 33.08 -14.50 13.51
C ARG A 417 34.16 -14.52 14.60
N ALA A 418 34.54 -13.34 15.12
CA ALA A 418 35.56 -13.22 16.17
C ALA A 418 35.20 -14.00 17.45
N ASN A 419 33.91 -14.12 17.77
CA ASN A 419 33.43 -14.88 18.92
C ASN A 419 33.42 -16.40 18.68
N TYR A 420 32.83 -16.86 17.56
CA TYR A 420 32.59 -18.29 17.34
C TYR A 420 33.79 -19.03 16.73
N GLU A 421 34.53 -18.41 15.81
CA GLU A 421 35.65 -19.04 15.11
C GLU A 421 36.72 -19.64 16.03
N PRO A 422 37.16 -19.00 17.13
CA PRO A 422 38.11 -19.62 18.06
C PRO A 422 37.50 -20.71 18.96
N LEU A 423 36.19 -20.66 19.24
CA LEU A 423 35.52 -21.59 20.16
C LEU A 423 35.12 -22.91 19.50
N LEU A 424 34.71 -22.86 18.23
CA LEU A 424 34.15 -24.01 17.51
C LEU A 424 35.11 -25.22 17.43
N PRO A 425 36.43 -25.10 17.21
CA PRO A 425 37.31 -26.26 17.12
C PRO A 425 37.36 -27.11 18.39
N GLU A 426 37.42 -26.47 19.57
CA GLU A 426 37.46 -27.17 20.85
C GLU A 426 36.11 -27.85 21.13
N VAL A 427 35.02 -27.14 20.86
CA VAL A 427 33.65 -27.65 21.00
C VAL A 427 33.42 -28.83 20.06
N ASP A 428 33.90 -28.77 18.82
CA ASP A 428 33.79 -29.83 17.82
C ASP A 428 34.58 -31.08 18.24
N ALA A 429 35.77 -30.91 18.82
CA ALA A 429 36.58 -32.03 19.32
C ALA A 429 35.84 -32.77 20.45
N LYS A 430 35.37 -32.04 21.47
CA LYS A 430 34.59 -32.60 22.58
C LYS A 430 33.28 -33.23 22.09
N PHE A 431 32.61 -32.61 21.13
CA PHE A 431 31.37 -33.13 20.56
C PHE A 431 31.57 -34.44 19.81
N ARG A 432 32.65 -34.61 19.04
CA ARG A 432 32.94 -35.90 18.36
C ARG A 432 33.09 -37.05 19.35
N GLU A 433 33.75 -36.80 20.48
CA GLU A 433 33.88 -37.81 21.54
C GLU A 433 32.51 -38.18 22.13
N LEU A 434 31.69 -37.17 22.48
CA LEU A 434 30.34 -37.38 23.01
C LEU A 434 29.42 -38.08 22.00
N ASP A 435 29.45 -37.68 20.74
CA ASP A 435 28.66 -38.25 19.64
C ASP A 435 28.96 -39.75 19.46
N SER A 436 30.24 -40.14 19.56
CA SER A 436 30.63 -41.56 19.55
C SER A 436 30.04 -42.36 20.72
N GLN A 437 30.02 -41.78 21.92
CA GLN A 437 29.45 -42.41 23.12
C GLN A 437 27.93 -42.50 23.03
N ILE A 438 27.27 -41.45 22.55
CA ILE A 438 25.83 -41.39 22.36
C ILE A 438 25.37 -42.48 21.39
N ARG A 439 26.05 -42.61 20.24
CA ARG A 439 25.78 -43.69 19.27
C ARG A 439 25.94 -45.07 19.91
N LEU A 440 27.02 -45.30 20.65
CA LEU A 440 27.23 -46.57 21.36
C LEU A 440 26.12 -46.87 22.37
N ARG A 441 25.67 -45.87 23.15
CA ARG A 441 24.59 -46.07 24.14
C ARG A 441 23.25 -46.35 23.46
N GLN A 442 22.95 -45.69 22.35
CA GLN A 442 21.75 -45.98 21.55
C GLN A 442 21.76 -47.41 20.99
N GLU A 443 22.90 -47.89 20.48
CA GLU A 443 23.06 -49.27 20.03
C GLU A 443 22.89 -50.28 21.18
N GLN A 444 23.50 -50.01 22.34
CA GLN A 444 23.36 -50.85 23.53
C GLN A 444 21.90 -50.96 23.97
N ARG A 445 21.17 -49.84 24.02
CA ARG A 445 19.73 -49.81 24.32
C ARG A 445 18.94 -50.63 23.31
N THR A 446 19.21 -50.46 22.01
CA THR A 446 18.56 -51.20 20.93
C THR A 446 18.81 -52.72 21.06
N ASN A 447 20.01 -53.11 21.45
CA ASN A 447 20.35 -54.52 21.70
C ASN A 447 19.63 -55.09 22.93
N ILE A 448 19.47 -54.31 24.00
CA ILE A 448 18.70 -54.72 25.18
C ILE A 448 17.23 -54.93 24.81
N GLU A 449 16.63 -53.98 24.08
CA GLU A 449 15.26 -54.08 23.60
C GLU A 449 15.05 -55.33 22.74
N LYS A 450 15.93 -55.57 21.75
CA LYS A 450 15.88 -56.79 20.90
C LYS A 450 15.95 -58.08 21.73
N ARG A 451 16.81 -58.12 22.75
CA ARG A 451 16.95 -59.29 23.64
C ARG A 451 15.69 -59.50 24.49
N LEU A 452 15.12 -58.43 25.05
CA LEU A 452 13.88 -58.49 25.83
C LEU A 452 12.67 -58.88 24.98
N GLN A 453 12.59 -58.41 23.72
CA GLN A 453 11.56 -58.85 22.77
C GLN A 453 11.72 -60.33 22.40
N GLY A 454 12.94 -60.80 22.15
CA GLY A 454 13.20 -62.22 21.87
C GLY A 454 12.85 -63.16 23.05
N MET A 455 12.90 -62.65 24.28
CA MET A 455 12.50 -63.40 25.47
C MET A 455 10.98 -63.55 25.63
N LEU A 456 10.16 -62.82 24.87
CA LEU A 456 8.71 -63.03 24.80
C LEU A 456 8.35 -64.34 24.10
N THR A 457 9.12 -64.71 23.07
CA THR A 457 8.89 -65.93 22.27
C THR A 457 9.71 -67.12 22.76
N MET A 458 10.90 -66.88 23.32
CA MET A 458 11.77 -67.93 23.86
C MET A 458 12.31 -67.51 25.25
N PRO A 459 11.66 -67.94 26.36
CA PRO A 459 12.09 -67.56 27.71
C PRO A 459 13.52 -68.00 28.02
N ARG A 460 14.37 -67.06 28.45
CA ARG A 460 15.76 -67.32 28.87
C ARG A 460 16.05 -66.72 30.25
N PRO A 461 15.69 -67.42 31.35
CA PRO A 461 15.85 -66.92 32.72
C PRO A 461 17.29 -66.51 33.07
N ASP A 462 18.28 -67.14 32.44
CA ASP A 462 19.70 -66.89 32.69
C ASP A 462 20.15 -65.46 32.35
N TYR A 463 19.49 -64.80 31.40
CA TYR A 463 19.86 -63.45 30.97
C TYR A 463 19.43 -62.38 32.00
N LEU A 464 18.44 -62.69 32.85
CA LEU A 464 17.92 -61.83 33.91
C LEU A 464 18.49 -62.17 35.30
N ALA A 465 19.57 -62.95 35.34
CA ALA A 465 20.31 -63.19 36.58
C ALA A 465 20.98 -61.90 37.07
N THR A 466 20.96 -61.66 38.38
CA THR A 466 21.64 -60.52 38.99
C THR A 466 23.17 -60.68 38.91
N ALA A 467 23.92 -59.61 39.19
CA ALA A 467 25.38 -59.66 39.19
C ALA A 467 25.91 -60.72 40.18
N ASP A 468 25.37 -60.75 41.40
CA ASP A 468 25.76 -61.71 42.43
C ASP A 468 25.43 -63.15 42.03
N GLU A 469 24.28 -63.39 41.42
CA GLU A 469 23.88 -64.70 40.94
C GLU A 469 24.74 -65.19 39.77
N ARG A 470 25.23 -64.29 38.92
CA ARG A 470 26.21 -64.63 37.87
C ARG A 470 27.56 -65.01 38.49
N ILE A 471 28.04 -64.25 39.48
CA ILE A 471 29.28 -64.56 40.21
C ILE A 471 29.17 -65.92 40.91
N VAL A 472 28.04 -66.16 41.59
CA VAL A 472 27.76 -67.46 42.24
C VAL A 472 27.72 -68.58 41.20
N ARG A 473 27.11 -68.35 40.03
CA ARG A 473 27.08 -69.34 38.96
C ARG A 473 28.45 -69.65 38.38
N GLU A 474 29.28 -68.65 38.14
CA GLU A 474 30.65 -68.85 37.65
C GLU A 474 31.49 -69.63 38.66
N ARG A 475 31.36 -69.31 39.95
CA ARG A 475 32.01 -70.06 41.03
C ARG A 475 31.52 -71.50 41.09
N LEU A 476 30.21 -71.74 40.97
CA LEU A 476 29.64 -73.08 40.91
C LEU A 476 30.14 -73.85 39.69
N ASN A 477 30.20 -73.24 38.51
CA ASN A 477 30.74 -73.85 37.30
C ASN A 477 32.22 -74.22 37.45
N ALA A 478 33.02 -73.36 38.09
CA ALA A 478 34.44 -73.62 38.36
C ALA A 478 34.61 -74.80 39.33
N ILE A 479 33.78 -74.86 40.39
CA ILE A 479 33.74 -75.96 41.35
C ILE A 479 33.32 -77.27 40.65
N GLU A 480 32.24 -77.25 39.87
CA GLU A 480 31.80 -78.40 39.08
C GLU A 480 32.87 -78.88 38.10
N SER A 481 33.61 -77.97 37.46
CA SER A 481 34.69 -78.35 36.53
C SER A 481 35.87 -78.98 37.24
N ALA A 482 36.26 -78.47 38.41
CA ALA A 482 37.33 -79.03 39.22
C ALA A 482 36.95 -80.41 39.81
N LEU A 483 35.69 -80.60 40.17
CA LEU A 483 35.17 -81.85 40.73
C LEU A 483 34.99 -82.95 39.67
N LYS A 484 35.03 -82.65 38.37
CA LYS A 484 34.96 -83.65 37.27
C LYS A 484 36.28 -84.40 37.04
N THR A 485 37.40 -83.89 37.55
CA THR A 485 38.75 -84.45 37.29
C THR A 485 39.25 -85.36 38.42
N GLN A 486 38.44 -85.60 39.46
CA GLN A 486 38.79 -86.39 40.63
C GLN A 486 37.70 -87.44 40.92
N GLU A 487 38.09 -88.65 41.34
CA GLU A 487 37.16 -89.74 41.66
C GLU A 487 37.30 -90.19 43.13
N GLY A 488 36.17 -90.42 43.80
CA GLY A 488 36.10 -90.92 45.17
C GLY A 488 34.78 -90.59 45.89
N PRO A 489 34.40 -91.34 46.94
CA PRO A 489 33.09 -91.19 47.61
C PRO A 489 32.90 -89.82 48.29
N ALA A 490 33.99 -89.16 48.71
CA ALA A 490 33.94 -87.79 49.24
C ALA A 490 33.71 -86.73 48.14
N ILE A 491 34.17 -87.00 46.91
CA ILE A 491 33.98 -86.14 45.74
C ILE A 491 32.54 -86.24 45.23
N GLU A 492 31.94 -87.43 45.26
CA GLU A 492 30.51 -87.64 44.94
C GLU A 492 29.58 -86.80 45.84
N ALA A 493 29.87 -86.76 47.15
CA ALA A 493 29.10 -85.93 48.08
C ALA A 493 29.22 -84.42 47.80
N LEU A 494 30.39 -83.95 47.34
CA LEU A 494 30.60 -82.56 46.95
C LEU A 494 29.94 -82.22 45.61
N GLN A 495 29.94 -83.15 44.64
CA GLN A 495 29.22 -83.02 43.37
C GLN A 495 27.71 -82.88 43.61
N GLN A 496 27.11 -83.75 44.43
CA GLN A 496 25.69 -83.66 44.79
C GLN A 496 25.33 -82.33 45.50
N ARG A 497 26.27 -81.77 46.28
CA ARG A 497 26.08 -80.46 46.92
C ARG A 497 26.15 -79.31 45.91
N ALA A 498 27.08 -79.37 44.97
CA ALA A 498 27.19 -78.39 43.89
C ALA A 498 25.93 -78.42 42.99
N GLU A 499 25.47 -79.61 42.59
CA GLU A 499 24.23 -79.80 41.84
C GLU A 499 23.01 -79.25 42.58
N ARG A 500 22.92 -79.46 43.90
CA ARG A 500 21.83 -78.90 44.72
C ARG A 500 21.85 -77.38 44.72
N LEU A 501 23.03 -76.77 44.87
CA LEU A 501 23.18 -75.30 44.83
C LEU A 501 22.83 -74.73 43.45
N ASN A 502 23.25 -75.41 42.38
CA ASN A 502 22.90 -75.05 41.00
C ASN A 502 21.39 -75.22 40.74
N GLY A 503 20.77 -76.26 41.30
CA GLY A 503 19.33 -76.48 41.28
C GLY A 503 18.54 -75.38 41.99
N VAL A 504 19.00 -74.94 43.18
CA VAL A 504 18.40 -73.80 43.91
C VAL A 504 18.53 -72.50 43.10
N LEU A 505 19.69 -72.26 42.49
CA LEU A 505 19.90 -71.09 41.63
C LEU A 505 18.96 -71.11 40.42
N THR A 506 18.86 -72.26 39.74
CA THR A 506 17.96 -72.45 38.59
C THR A 506 16.49 -72.29 38.97
N TRP A 507 16.10 -72.82 40.13
CA TRP A 507 14.75 -72.68 40.68
C TRP A 507 14.39 -71.21 40.94
N ASN A 508 15.29 -70.46 41.58
CA ASN A 508 15.08 -69.04 41.87
C ASN A 508 14.94 -68.20 40.58
N LEU A 509 15.79 -68.46 39.58
CA LEU A 509 15.73 -67.76 38.29
C LEU A 509 14.44 -68.04 37.53
N ARG A 510 13.94 -69.27 37.56
CA ARG A 510 12.70 -69.66 36.88
C ARG A 510 11.46 -69.13 37.60
N THR A 511 11.42 -69.22 38.92
CA THR A 511 10.28 -68.77 39.74
C THR A 511 10.12 -67.25 39.71
N GLN A 512 11.22 -66.50 39.77
CA GLN A 512 11.20 -65.04 39.73
C GLN A 512 11.26 -64.46 38.30
N TYR A 513 11.23 -65.30 37.26
CA TYR A 513 11.42 -64.88 35.86
C TYR A 513 10.44 -63.78 35.43
N HIS A 514 9.13 -63.98 35.65
CA HIS A 514 8.10 -63.03 35.19
C HIS A 514 8.20 -61.68 35.90
N GLU A 515 8.50 -61.68 37.21
CA GLU A 515 8.68 -60.47 37.99
C GLU A 515 9.92 -59.69 37.51
N ARG A 516 11.06 -60.38 37.35
CA ARG A 516 12.31 -59.80 36.85
C ARG A 516 12.18 -59.31 35.40
N PHE A 517 11.41 -60.02 34.58
CA PHE A 517 11.14 -59.62 33.21
C PHE A 517 10.30 -58.34 33.16
N THR A 518 9.28 -58.23 34.02
CA THR A 518 8.47 -57.00 34.17
C THR A 518 9.33 -55.84 34.66
N ALA A 519 10.20 -56.07 35.65
CA ALA A 519 11.15 -55.07 36.13
C ALA A 519 12.13 -54.63 35.03
N ALA A 520 12.63 -55.56 34.20
CA ALA A 520 13.52 -55.25 33.09
C ALA A 520 12.84 -54.39 32.02
N TYR A 521 11.55 -54.61 31.73
CA TYR A 521 10.77 -53.74 30.84
C TYR A 521 10.58 -52.33 31.44
N ARG A 522 10.31 -52.23 32.74
CA ARG A 522 10.22 -50.94 33.44
C ARG A 522 11.54 -50.16 33.36
N HIS A 523 12.66 -50.82 33.59
CA HIS A 523 13.99 -50.21 33.44
C HIS A 523 14.31 -49.83 31.99
N LEU A 524 13.84 -50.59 31.00
CA LEU A 524 13.95 -50.20 29.61
C LEU A 524 13.11 -48.95 29.29
N GLU A 525 11.93 -48.81 29.88
CA GLU A 525 11.09 -47.62 29.75
C GLU A 525 11.74 -46.38 30.39
N GLU A 526 12.28 -46.52 31.60
CA GLU A 526 13.09 -45.48 32.26
C GLU A 526 14.29 -45.08 31.38
N LEU A 527 15.02 -46.07 30.84
CA LEU A 527 16.12 -45.82 29.91
C LEU A 527 15.66 -45.12 28.62
N ASN A 528 14.48 -45.45 28.10
CA ASN A 528 13.92 -44.78 26.91
C ASN A 528 13.66 -43.30 27.19
N ALA A 529 13.12 -42.98 28.37
CA ALA A 529 12.91 -41.59 28.78
C ALA A 529 14.25 -40.84 28.88
N ASP A 530 15.30 -41.46 29.41
CA ASP A 530 16.63 -40.87 29.50
C ASP A 530 17.26 -40.66 28.12
N ILE A 531 17.16 -41.65 27.22
CA ILE A 531 17.64 -41.56 25.84
C ILE A 531 16.88 -40.49 25.06
N ALA A 532 15.57 -40.33 25.29
CA ALA A 532 14.78 -39.27 24.66
C ALA A 532 15.27 -37.89 25.11
N ARG A 533 15.48 -37.67 26.41
CA ARG A 533 16.04 -36.40 26.94
C ARG A 533 17.41 -36.10 26.35
N MET A 534 18.30 -37.10 26.32
CA MET A 534 19.63 -36.99 25.71
C MET A 534 19.53 -36.64 24.21
N THR A 535 18.62 -37.27 23.47
CA THR A 535 18.45 -37.02 22.03
C THR A 535 17.93 -35.62 21.75
N THR A 536 16.98 -35.12 22.55
CA THR A 536 16.49 -33.73 22.46
C THR A 536 17.61 -32.73 22.69
N GLN A 537 18.45 -32.95 23.71
CA GLN A 537 19.61 -32.10 23.99
C GLN A 537 20.68 -32.15 22.89
N TYR A 538 20.92 -33.34 22.34
CA TYR A 538 21.82 -33.52 21.21
C TYR A 538 21.34 -32.74 19.98
N GLN A 539 20.06 -32.87 19.62
CA GLN A 539 19.47 -32.16 18.48
C GLN A 539 19.43 -30.65 18.69
N SER A 540 19.16 -30.16 19.91
CA SER A 540 19.18 -28.72 20.19
C SER A 540 20.60 -28.15 20.08
N PHE A 541 21.61 -28.90 20.54
CA PHE A 541 23.00 -28.52 20.39
C PHE A 541 23.44 -28.48 18.92
N VAL A 542 23.10 -29.52 18.13
CA VAL A 542 23.43 -29.55 16.69
C VAL A 542 22.81 -28.35 15.96
N ARG A 543 21.55 -28.02 16.25
CA ARG A 543 20.88 -26.83 15.70
C ARG A 543 21.58 -25.54 16.13
N ALA A 544 21.92 -25.38 17.40
CA ALA A 544 22.64 -24.20 17.89
C ALA A 544 24.02 -24.06 17.24
N ARG A 545 24.74 -25.16 17.05
CA ARG A 545 26.03 -25.19 16.35
C ARG A 545 25.89 -24.78 14.88
N GLN A 546 24.93 -25.35 14.17
CA GLN A 546 24.64 -24.98 12.77
C GLN A 546 24.28 -23.50 12.67
N ALA A 547 23.39 -23.00 13.53
CA ALA A 547 23.01 -21.59 13.58
C ALA A 547 24.21 -20.67 13.86
N ALA A 548 25.14 -21.08 14.73
CA ALA A 548 26.35 -20.31 15.03
C ALA A 548 27.25 -20.16 13.78
N VAL A 549 27.47 -21.25 13.03
CA VAL A 549 28.27 -21.22 11.78
C VAL A 549 27.57 -20.40 10.71
N HIS A 550 26.30 -20.69 10.45
CA HIS A 550 25.49 -19.95 9.49
C HIS A 550 25.35 -18.46 9.85
N GLY A 551 25.55 -18.09 11.12
CA GLY A 551 25.49 -16.72 11.59
C GLY A 551 26.60 -15.78 11.12
N TYR A 552 27.70 -16.29 10.50
CA TYR A 552 28.80 -15.45 9.99
C TYR A 552 29.46 -15.91 8.67
N THR A 553 29.17 -17.12 8.20
CA THR A 553 29.77 -17.65 6.96
C THR A 553 28.90 -17.35 5.73
N GLY A 554 29.51 -16.93 4.62
CA GLY A 554 28.82 -16.77 3.32
C GLY A 554 28.21 -15.39 3.05
N TYR A 555 28.16 -14.50 4.05
CA TYR A 555 27.59 -13.16 3.89
C TYR A 555 28.53 -12.14 3.21
N ASP A 556 29.85 -12.32 3.29
CA ASP A 556 30.81 -11.32 2.75
C ASP A 556 30.61 -11.07 1.24
N THR A 557 30.44 -12.14 0.47
CA THR A 557 30.22 -12.07 -0.99
C THR A 557 28.82 -11.54 -1.33
N ALA A 558 27.81 -11.93 -0.54
CA ALA A 558 26.43 -11.47 -0.69
C ALA A 558 26.32 -9.96 -0.43
N ILE A 559 26.87 -9.47 0.68
CA ILE A 559 26.88 -8.04 1.05
C ILE A 559 27.65 -7.24 0.00
N THR A 560 28.82 -7.72 -0.45
CA THR A 560 29.59 -7.05 -1.50
C THR A 560 28.81 -6.93 -2.82
N ARG A 561 28.01 -7.96 -3.16
CA ARG A 561 27.16 -7.94 -4.36
C ARG A 561 25.98 -6.99 -4.19
N LEU A 562 25.32 -7.01 -3.03
CA LEU A 562 24.22 -6.11 -2.70
C LEU A 562 24.67 -4.64 -2.70
N ARG A 563 25.83 -4.33 -2.12
CA ARG A 563 26.43 -2.99 -2.13
C ARG A 563 26.60 -2.47 -3.56
N ARG A 564 27.26 -3.25 -4.43
CA ARG A 564 27.41 -2.90 -5.85
C ARG A 564 26.07 -2.68 -6.55
N ARG A 565 25.09 -3.56 -6.31
CA ARG A 565 23.75 -3.41 -6.89
C ARG A 565 23.04 -2.15 -6.41
N VAL A 566 23.13 -1.83 -5.12
CA VAL A 566 22.54 -0.60 -4.56
C VAL A 566 23.22 0.64 -5.14
N ASP A 567 24.56 0.63 -5.27
CA ASP A 567 25.30 1.74 -5.89
C ASP A 567 24.88 1.95 -7.36
N ASP A 568 24.75 0.86 -8.13
CA ASP A 568 24.30 0.90 -9.53
C ASP A 568 22.85 1.43 -9.66
N GLU A 569 21.95 0.96 -8.80
CA GLU A 569 20.55 1.42 -8.79
C GLU A 569 20.42 2.86 -8.30
N LEU A 570 21.22 3.31 -7.33
CA LEU A 570 21.29 4.73 -6.92
C LEU A 570 21.69 5.62 -8.10
N ALA A 571 22.73 5.22 -8.86
CA ALA A 571 23.15 5.95 -10.05
C ALA A 571 22.09 5.93 -11.17
N ARG A 572 21.30 4.86 -11.27
CA ARG A 572 20.17 4.77 -12.19
C ARG A 572 19.01 5.66 -11.77
N VAL A 573 18.59 5.60 -10.51
CA VAL A 573 17.54 6.43 -9.93
C VAL A 573 17.89 7.91 -10.07
N ALA A 574 19.12 8.32 -9.73
CA ALA A 574 19.57 9.71 -9.89
C ALA A 574 19.41 10.22 -11.34
N ARG A 575 19.77 9.40 -12.34
CA ARG A 575 19.61 9.75 -13.77
C ARG A 575 18.15 9.86 -14.19
N VAL A 576 17.29 8.93 -13.74
CA VAL A 576 15.86 8.94 -14.07
C VAL A 576 15.15 10.10 -13.38
N MET A 577 15.48 10.35 -12.11
CA MET A 577 14.97 11.49 -11.33
C MET A 577 15.31 12.81 -11.98
N ALA A 578 16.54 13.02 -12.44
CA ALA A 578 16.93 14.25 -13.14
C ALA A 578 16.08 14.47 -14.40
N ARG A 579 15.82 13.41 -15.18
CA ARG A 579 14.94 13.50 -16.37
C ARG A 579 13.50 13.82 -15.98
N GLN A 580 12.99 13.15 -14.94
CA GLN A 580 11.63 13.36 -14.45
C GLN A 580 11.43 14.76 -13.87
N GLY A 581 12.44 15.27 -13.15
CA GLY A 581 12.50 16.64 -12.65
C GLY A 581 12.43 17.67 -13.78
N ASN A 582 13.23 17.49 -14.84
CA ASN A 582 13.18 18.37 -16.01
C ASN A 582 11.79 18.37 -16.68
N VAL A 583 11.11 17.22 -16.77
CA VAL A 583 9.74 17.15 -17.30
C VAL A 583 8.79 17.98 -16.43
N LEU A 584 8.89 17.83 -15.10
CA LEU A 584 8.05 18.59 -14.17
C LEU A 584 8.30 20.10 -14.27
N GLU A 585 9.56 20.51 -14.38
CA GLU A 585 9.94 21.92 -14.58
C GLU A 585 9.39 22.48 -15.90
N ILE A 586 9.50 21.73 -17.01
CA ILE A 586 8.97 22.16 -18.32
C ILE A 586 7.45 22.33 -18.26
N VAL A 587 6.72 21.37 -17.68
CA VAL A 587 5.25 21.44 -17.55
C VAL A 587 4.87 22.64 -16.67
N ALA A 588 5.53 22.81 -15.52
CA ALA A 588 5.27 23.94 -14.62
C ALA A 588 5.54 25.29 -15.29
N ILE A 589 6.68 25.45 -15.96
CA ILE A 589 7.05 26.68 -16.68
C ILE A 589 6.06 26.97 -17.81
N THR A 590 5.62 25.95 -18.55
CA THR A 590 4.67 26.12 -19.66
C THR A 590 3.32 26.63 -19.16
N GLU A 591 2.79 26.01 -18.12
CA GLU A 591 1.51 26.43 -17.50
C GLU A 591 1.59 27.83 -16.89
N LEU A 592 2.69 28.14 -16.18
CA LEU A 592 2.92 29.49 -15.66
C LEU A 592 3.10 30.52 -16.79
N GLY A 593 3.72 30.14 -17.90
CA GLY A 593 3.86 30.98 -19.10
C GLY A 593 2.51 31.33 -19.72
N LEU A 594 1.64 30.34 -19.96
CA LEU A 594 0.26 30.58 -20.46
C LEU A 594 -0.51 31.54 -19.56
N ARG A 595 -0.27 31.45 -18.25
CA ARG A 595 -0.92 32.26 -17.25
C ARG A 595 -0.38 33.69 -17.20
N ARG A 596 0.94 33.84 -17.32
CA ARG A 596 1.60 35.14 -17.48
C ARG A 596 1.04 35.89 -18.69
N ASP A 597 0.90 35.21 -19.83
CA ASP A 597 0.36 35.79 -21.05
C ASP A 597 -1.11 36.22 -20.87
N ARG A 598 -1.91 35.43 -20.14
CA ARG A 598 -3.28 35.81 -19.78
C ARG A 598 -3.32 37.06 -18.89
N LEU A 599 -2.46 37.14 -17.88
CA LEU A 599 -2.34 38.31 -17.00
C LEU A 599 -1.91 39.56 -17.79
N GLU A 600 -1.02 39.42 -18.76
CA GLU A 600 -0.63 40.52 -19.66
C GLU A 600 -1.79 41.01 -20.55
N SER A 601 -2.60 40.07 -21.06
CA SER A 601 -3.84 40.41 -21.77
C SER A 601 -4.84 41.15 -20.87
N TYR A 602 -5.05 40.68 -19.64
CA TYR A 602 -5.92 41.34 -18.66
C TYR A 602 -5.39 42.70 -18.22
N GLU A 603 -4.07 42.87 -18.06
CA GLU A 603 -3.44 44.16 -17.80
C GLU A 603 -3.75 45.14 -18.94
N SER A 604 -3.59 44.69 -20.18
CA SER A 604 -3.87 45.49 -21.37
C SER A 604 -5.35 45.90 -21.42
N GLN A 605 -6.27 44.96 -21.21
CA GLN A 605 -7.71 45.20 -21.17
C GLN A 605 -8.09 46.20 -20.07
N ALA A 606 -7.57 46.02 -18.84
CA ALA A 606 -7.78 46.94 -17.74
C ALA A 606 -7.30 48.35 -18.11
N ARG A 607 -6.11 48.48 -18.72
CA ARG A 607 -5.54 49.78 -19.11
C ARG A 607 -6.43 50.54 -20.09
N TYR A 608 -6.94 49.86 -21.12
CA TYR A 608 -7.89 50.46 -22.06
C TYR A 608 -9.21 50.83 -21.36
N ALA A 609 -9.72 49.96 -20.50
CA ALA A 609 -10.98 50.18 -19.79
C ALA A 609 -10.91 51.32 -18.75
N VAL A 610 -9.75 51.54 -18.13
CA VAL A 610 -9.49 52.72 -17.28
C VAL A 610 -9.68 54.00 -18.11
N ALA A 611 -9.04 54.09 -19.28
CA ALA A 611 -9.13 55.27 -20.14
C ALA A 611 -10.57 55.54 -20.61
N ASP A 612 -11.27 54.52 -21.12
CA ASP A 612 -12.67 54.65 -21.55
C ASP A 612 -13.59 55.07 -20.39
N SER A 613 -13.37 54.53 -19.18
CA SER A 613 -14.19 54.86 -18.01
C SER A 613 -13.96 56.30 -17.53
N TYR A 614 -12.72 56.81 -17.57
CA TYR A 614 -12.43 58.22 -17.25
C TYR A 614 -13.02 59.17 -18.29
N ASP A 615 -12.93 58.86 -19.57
CA ASP A 615 -13.54 59.66 -20.65
C ASP A 615 -15.07 59.73 -20.49
N ARG A 616 -15.72 58.61 -20.14
CA ARG A 616 -17.17 58.59 -19.88
C ARG A 616 -17.54 59.35 -18.61
N ALA A 617 -16.76 59.21 -17.54
CA ALA A 617 -17.01 59.91 -16.28
C ALA A 617 -16.89 61.43 -16.44
N THR A 618 -15.87 61.90 -17.17
CA THR A 618 -15.66 63.33 -17.44
C THR A 618 -16.74 63.92 -18.35
N ARG A 619 -17.20 63.17 -19.37
CA ARG A 619 -18.36 63.58 -20.19
C ARG A 619 -19.64 63.67 -19.40
N ALA A 620 -19.93 62.68 -18.54
CA ALA A 620 -21.12 62.72 -17.68
C ALA A 620 -21.13 63.94 -16.73
N GLN A 621 -19.97 64.29 -16.17
CA GLN A 621 -19.82 65.50 -15.34
C GLN A 621 -19.98 66.80 -16.15
N ALA A 622 -19.50 66.83 -17.39
CA ALA A 622 -19.67 67.99 -18.28
C ALA A 622 -21.13 68.18 -18.70
N ASP A 623 -21.86 67.09 -18.97
CA ASP A 623 -23.28 67.14 -19.35
C ASP A 623 -24.19 67.53 -18.17
N GLU A 624 -23.88 67.07 -16.95
CA GLU A 624 -24.57 67.52 -15.72
C GLU A 624 -24.34 69.01 -15.42
N GLY A 625 -23.16 69.53 -15.74
CA GLY A 625 -22.82 70.95 -15.59
C GLY A 625 -23.44 71.88 -16.64
N VAL A 626 -23.98 71.35 -17.75
CA VAL A 626 -24.66 72.10 -18.81
C VAL A 626 -26.20 72.09 -18.64
N GLN A 627 -26.73 71.19 -17.81
CA GLN A 627 -28.16 71.11 -17.48
C GLN A 627 -28.57 71.85 -16.18
N GLN A 628 -27.60 72.40 -15.45
CA GLN A 628 -27.82 73.38 -14.36
C GLN A 628 -27.70 74.80 -14.89
#